data_AF-A0A9W7JBT2-F1
#
_entry.id   AF-A0A9W7JBT2-F1
#
_cell.length_a   1.000
_cell.length_b   1.000
_cell.length_c   1.000
_cell.angle_alpha   90.00
_cell.angle_beta   90.00
_cell.angle_gamma   90.00
#
_symmetry.space_group_name_H-M   'P 1'
#
loop_
_entity.id
_entity.type
_entity.pdbx_description
1 polymer ?
#
loop_
_entity_poly.entity_id
_entity_poly.type
_entity_poly.pdbx_seq_one_letter_code
_entity_poly.pdbx_strand_id
1 'polypeptide(L)'
;MTERGKQVDFVLCIGDDRSDEEMFEIISSAISSSVLSSNTSVFACKVGQKPGKTKYYLDDSTEFVNMLKVLAEASDPDSLSDTGSEGSI
;
A
#
# COMPACT_ATOMS: atom_id res chain seq x y z
N MET A 1 -1.56 -15.03 -10.81
CA MET A 1 -2.93 -14.73 -10.32
C MET A 1 -3.49 -13.66 -11.23
N THR A 2 -4.52 -14.00 -12.00
CA THR A 2 -5.09 -13.10 -13.00
C THR A 2 -6.59 -13.35 -12.98
N GLU A 3 -7.36 -12.42 -12.42
CA GLU A 3 -8.80 -12.41 -12.69
C GLU A 3 -9.01 -11.65 -14.00
N ARG A 4 -9.69 -12.29 -14.96
CA ARG A 4 -10.04 -11.69 -16.26
C ARG A 4 -8.85 -11.22 -17.12
N GLY A 5 -7.66 -11.78 -16.93
CA GLY A 5 -6.47 -11.41 -17.72
C GLY A 5 -5.86 -10.06 -17.35
N LYS A 6 -6.38 -9.36 -16.34
CA LYS A 6 -5.79 -8.11 -15.84
C LYS A 6 -4.59 -8.43 -14.95
N GLN A 7 -3.41 -7.93 -15.33
CA GLN A 7 -2.20 -8.03 -14.52
C GLN A 7 -2.31 -7.11 -13.30
N VAL A 8 -1.69 -7.51 -12.20
CA VAL A 8 -1.63 -6.72 -10.96
C VAL A 8 -0.86 -5.42 -11.22
N ASP A 9 -1.50 -4.28 -10.98
CA ASP A 9 -0.96 -2.94 -11.15
C ASP A 9 -0.52 -2.30 -9.83
N PHE A 10 -0.93 -2.86 -8.70
CA PHE A 10 -0.59 -2.40 -7.34
C PHE A 10 -0.38 -3.59 -6.38
N VAL A 11 0.68 -3.52 -5.56
CA VAL A 11 0.98 -4.48 -4.49
C VAL A 11 1.30 -3.72 -3.21
N LEU A 12 0.58 -4.05 -2.14
CA LEU A 12 0.85 -3.59 -0.77
C LEU A 12 1.16 -4.81 0.11
N CYS A 13 2.35 -4.82 0.69
CA CYS A 13 2.84 -5.85 1.60
C CYS A 13 3.17 -5.21 2.94
N ILE A 14 2.62 -5.76 4.03
CA ILE A 14 2.73 -5.17 5.36
C ILE A 14 3.01 -6.29 6.35
N GLY A 15 3.94 -6.05 7.27
CA GLY A 15 4.31 -6.99 8.31
C GLY A 15 5.17 -6.34 9.40
N ASP A 16 5.25 -6.95 10.57
CA ASP A 16 5.94 -6.42 11.74
C ASP A 16 7.19 -7.21 12.12
N ASP A 17 7.30 -8.46 11.66
CA ASP A 17 8.31 -9.39 12.13
C ASP A 17 9.41 -9.69 11.09
N ARG A 18 10.33 -10.57 11.48
CA ARG A 18 11.47 -10.95 10.63
C ARG A 18 11.05 -11.83 9.45
N SER A 19 9.99 -12.61 9.57
CA SER A 19 9.49 -13.44 8.47
C SER A 19 8.90 -12.57 7.35
N ASP A 20 8.33 -11.42 7.72
CA ASP A 20 7.84 -10.45 6.75
C ASP A 20 8.97 -9.76 5.96
N GLU A 21 10.16 -9.60 6.57
CA GLU A 21 11.32 -9.04 5.87
C GLU A 21 11.74 -9.88 4.66
N GLU A 22 11.66 -11.21 4.76
CA GLU A 22 11.92 -12.10 3.63
C GLU A 22 10.88 -11.88 2.51
N MET A 23 9.61 -11.70 2.87
CA MET A 23 8.53 -11.41 1.93
C MET A 23 8.75 -10.09 1.19
N PHE A 24 9.23 -9.06 1.89
CA PHE A 24 9.51 -7.74 1.29
C PHE A 24 10.58 -7.81 0.21
N GLU A 25 11.65 -8.59 0.43
CA GLU A 25 12.73 -8.78 -0.55
C GLU A 25 12.24 -9.54 -1.80
N ILE A 26 11.44 -10.59 -1.60
CA ILE A 26 10.87 -11.37 -2.71
C ILE A 26 9.97 -10.47 -3.58
N ILE A 27 9.09 -9.69 -2.96
CA ILE A 27 8.16 -8.80 -3.68
C ILE A 27 8.91 -7.64 -4.36
N SER A 28 9.94 -7.09 -3.71
CA SER A 28 10.75 -6.02 -4.29
C SER A 28 11.53 -6.49 -5.52
N SER A 29 11.98 -7.75 -5.53
CA SER A 29 12.65 -8.36 -6.68
C SER A 29 11.68 -8.89 -7.75
N ALA A 30 10.38 -8.96 -7.47
CA ALA A 30 9.36 -9.51 -8.38
C ALA A 30 9.23 -8.70 -9.70
N ILE A 31 9.51 -7.40 -9.68
CA ILE A 31 9.57 -6.57 -10.90
C ILE A 31 10.79 -6.98 -11.74
N SER A 32 11.97 -7.07 -11.12
CA SER A 32 13.22 -7.40 -11.81
C SER A 32 13.24 -8.83 -12.37
N SER A 33 12.50 -9.75 -11.74
CA SER A 33 12.34 -11.15 -12.18
C SER A 33 11.19 -11.34 -13.17
N SER A 34 10.56 -10.25 -13.66
CA SER A 34 9.44 -10.27 -14.61
C SER A 34 8.19 -11.03 -14.11
N VAL A 35 8.06 -11.23 -12.80
CA VAL A 35 6.86 -11.82 -12.17
C VAL A 35 5.72 -10.80 -12.12
N LEU A 36 6.07 -9.56 -11.77
CA LEU A 36 5.20 -8.40 -11.85
C LEU A 36 5.53 -7.57 -13.09
N SER A 37 4.57 -6.75 -13.51
CA SER A 37 4.81 -5.79 -14.59
C SER A 37 5.78 -4.72 -14.13
N SER A 38 6.51 -4.12 -15.08
CA SER A 38 7.36 -2.96 -14.81
C SER A 38 6.58 -1.72 -14.36
N ASN A 39 5.28 -1.66 -14.65
CA ASN A 39 4.39 -0.59 -14.19
C ASN A 39 3.67 -0.90 -12.86
N THR A 40 3.89 -2.08 -12.27
CA THR A 40 3.28 -2.43 -10.98
C THR A 40 3.89 -1.56 -9.88
N SER A 41 3.04 -0.85 -9.15
CA SER A 41 3.47 -0.06 -7.98
C SER A 41 3.58 -0.97 -6.76
N VAL A 42 4.76 -1.05 -6.16
CA VAL A 42 5.05 -1.96 -5.03
C VAL A 42 5.37 -1.16 -3.78
N PHE A 43 4.64 -1.47 -2.70
CA PHE A 43 4.78 -0.86 -1.38
C PHE A 43 4.96 -1.97 -0.35
N ALA A 44 6.16 -2.08 0.22
CA ALA A 44 6.48 -3.00 1.30
C ALA A 44 6.77 -2.20 2.57
N CYS A 45 5.96 -2.40 3.61
CA CYS A 45 5.97 -1.59 4.84
C CYS A 45 6.22 -2.46 6.06
N LYS A 46 7.23 -2.09 6.85
CA LYS A 46 7.45 -2.69 8.17
C LYS A 46 6.70 -1.91 9.26
N VAL A 47 6.07 -2.59 10.21
CA VAL A 47 5.35 -2.00 11.36
C VAL A 47 6.19 -2.09 12.63
N GLY A 48 6.13 -1.09 13.51
CA GLY A 48 6.60 -1.18 14.91
C GLY A 48 8.10 -0.95 15.13
N GLN A 49 8.94 -1.24 14.14
CA GLN A 49 10.37 -0.93 14.19
C GLN A 49 10.77 -0.19 12.93
N LYS A 50 11.20 1.06 13.07
CA LYS A 50 11.84 1.82 11.99
C LYS A 50 13.24 1.28 11.72
N PRO A 51 13.49 0.48 10.66
CA PRO A 51 14.82 0.07 10.30
C PRO A 51 15.40 1.19 9.42
N GLY A 52 16.67 1.51 9.57
CA GLY A 52 17.32 2.54 8.73
C GLY A 52 17.38 2.21 7.22
N LYS A 53 16.78 1.10 6.76
CA LYS A 53 16.90 0.58 5.39
C LYS A 53 15.56 0.38 4.66
N THR A 54 14.40 0.41 5.31
CA THR A 54 13.11 0.22 4.60
C THR A 54 12.61 1.55 4.05
N LYS A 55 12.07 1.52 2.83
CA LYS A 55 11.54 2.71 2.15
C LYS A 55 10.24 3.22 2.77
N TYR A 56 9.43 2.31 3.29
CA TYR A 56 8.16 2.59 3.93
C TYR A 56 8.10 1.88 5.28
N TYR A 57 7.61 2.58 6.31
CA TYR A 57 7.45 2.05 7.66
C TYR A 57 6.21 2.67 8.29
N LEU A 58 5.62 1.96 9.25
CA LEU A 58 4.55 2.42 10.12
C LEU A 58 5.05 2.31 11.56
N ASP A 59 4.80 3.33 12.37
CA ASP A 59 5.33 3.42 13.73
C ASP A 59 4.71 2.36 14.65
N ASP A 60 3.41 2.08 14.47
CA ASP A 60 2.70 1.06 15.21
C ASP A 60 1.46 0.54 14.47
N SER A 61 0.72 -0.36 15.11
CA SER A 61 -0.51 -0.94 14.57
C SER A 61 -1.65 0.07 14.43
N THR A 62 -1.63 1.19 15.16
CA THR A 62 -2.62 2.27 15.03
C THR A 62 -2.44 2.97 13.69
N GLU A 63 -1.20 3.27 13.29
CA GLU A 63 -0.92 3.85 11.98
C GLU A 63 -1.32 2.92 10.83
N PHE A 64 -1.13 1.61 11.00
CA PHE A 64 -1.61 0.61 10.06
C PHE A 64 -3.13 0.68 9.86
N VAL A 65 -3.89 0.70 10.96
CA VAL A 65 -5.36 0.81 10.91
C VAL A 65 -5.78 2.14 10.27
N ASN A 66 -5.12 3.24 10.61
CA ASN A 66 -5.42 4.55 10.02
C ASN A 66 -5.14 4.58 8.51
N MET A 67 -4.03 4.01 8.07
CA MET A 67 -3.68 3.89 6.65
C MET A 67 -4.73 3.08 5.89
N LEU A 68 -5.17 1.93 6.42
CA LEU A 68 -6.23 1.13 5.81
C LEU A 68 -7.57 1.88 5.75
N LYS A 69 -7.89 2.66 6.79
CA LYS A 69 -9.09 3.50 6.82
C LYS A 69 -9.07 4.55 5.72
N VAL A 70 -7.95 5.28 5.58
CA VAL A 70 -7.77 6.28 4.52
C VAL A 70 -7.84 5.64 3.13
N LEU A 71 -7.26 4.44 2.94
CA LEU A 71 -7.40 3.71 1.68
C LEU A 71 -8.85 3.33 1.37
N ALA A 72 -9.60 2.88 2.38
CA ALA A 72 -11.00 2.54 2.21
C ALA A 72 -11.82 3.78 1.81
N GLU A 73 -11.64 4.90 2.53
CA GLU A 73 -12.30 6.18 2.24
C GLU A 73 -11.97 6.70 0.83
N ALA A 74 -10.69 6.67 0.45
CA ALA A 74 -10.25 7.10 -0.89
C ALA A 74 -10.71 6.17 -2.02
N SER A 75 -11.02 4.91 -1.71
CA SER A 75 -11.53 3.93 -2.67
C SER A 75 -13.05 3.99 -2.86
N ASP A 76 -13.76 4.71 -2.00
CA ASP A 76 -15.20 4.86 -2.09
C ASP A 76 -15.56 5.80 -3.27
N PRO A 77 -16.23 5.29 -4.32
CA PRO A 77 -16.57 6.10 -5.48
C PRO A 77 -17.53 7.26 -5.17
N ASP A 78 -18.28 7.21 -4.06
CA ASP A 78 -19.28 8.22 -3.69
C ASP A 78 -18.71 9.35 -2.81
N SER A 79 -17.47 9.20 -2.34
CA SER A 79 -16.77 10.15 -1.45
C SER A 79 -16.43 11.51 -2.10
N LEU A 80 -16.60 11.65 -3.42
CA LEU A 80 -16.25 12.85 -4.20
C LEU A 80 -17.39 13.89 -4.34
N SER A 81 -18.48 13.77 -3.58
CA SER A 81 -19.66 14.63 -3.75
C SER A 81 -19.73 15.89 -2.88
N ASP A 82 -18.76 16.20 -2.02
CA ASP A 82 -18.77 17.44 -1.22
C ASP A 82 -17.68 18.45 -1.64
N THR A 83 -17.96 19.17 -2.72
CA THR A 83 -17.39 20.50 -2.98
C THR A 83 -18.52 21.50 -3.19
N GLY A 84 -19.35 21.68 -2.15
CA GLY A 84 -20.48 22.60 -2.15
C GLY A 84 -20.25 23.85 -1.30
N SER A 85 -19.50 24.82 -1.82
CA SER A 85 -19.68 26.27 -1.61
C SER A 85 -20.22 26.77 -0.25
N GLU A 86 -19.34 27.20 0.65
CA GLU A 86 -19.74 28.18 1.68
C GLU A 86 -19.79 29.57 1.03
N GLY A 87 -21.00 29.91 0.61
CA GLY A 87 -21.36 31.23 0.12
C GLY A 87 -21.45 32.27 1.23
N SER A 88 -21.04 33.48 0.86
CA SER A 88 -21.33 34.76 1.50
C SER A 88 -22.68 34.83 2.22
N ILE A 89 -22.66 35.29 3.48
CA ILE A 89 -23.54 36.36 3.98
C ILE A 89 -22.75 37.27 4.92
#